data_AF-A0A9Q0FXC1-F1
#
_entry.id   AF-A0A9Q0FXC1-F1
#
_cell.length_a   1.000
_cell.length_b   1.000
_cell.length_c   1.000
_cell.angle_alpha   90.00
_cell.angle_beta   90.00
_cell.angle_gamma   90.00
#
_symmetry.space_group_name_H-M   'P 1'
#
loop_
_entity.id
_entity.type
_entity.pdbx_description
1 polymer ?
#
loop_
_entity_poly.entity_id
_entity_poly.type
_entity_poly.pdbx_seq_one_letter_code
_entity_poly.pdbx_strand_id
1 'polypeptide(L)' 'MNGLLDVGLLLWNQTRQQWIGNKKPQKRTQLREPTISWNATYESLLGTNKPFARRVPLPEMVDFLVDVWEQEGLYD' A
#
# COMPACT_ATOMS: atom_id res chain seq x y z
N MET A 1 20.68 29.24 -14.83
CA MET A 1 20.87 28.26 -13.74
C MET A 1 19.59 27.42 -13.62
N ASN A 2 19.42 26.39 -14.45
CA ASN A 2 18.21 25.54 -14.45
C ASN A 2 18.51 24.03 -14.26
N GLY A 3 19.79 23.65 -14.07
CA GLY A 3 20.22 22.25 -14.14
C GLY A 3 19.92 21.37 -12.92
N LEU A 4 19.47 21.93 -11.78
CA LEU A 4 19.22 21.16 -10.55
C LEU A 4 17.77 20.67 -10.42
N LEU A 5 16.80 21.40 -10.97
CA LEU A 5 15.38 21.01 -10.96
C LEU A 5 15.14 19.78 -11.84
N ASP A 6 15.87 19.66 -12.95
CA ASP A 6 15.75 18.53 -13.89
C ASP A 6 16.28 17.22 -13.30
N VAL A 7 17.33 17.25 -12.46
CA VAL A 7 17.93 16.03 -11.90
C VAL A 7 16.97 15.34 -10.93
N GLY A 8 16.30 16.10 -10.05
CA GLY A 8 15.32 15.56 -9.12
C GLY A 8 14.09 14.99 -9.82
N LEU A 9 13.58 15.70 -10.82
CA LEU A 9 12.45 15.27 -11.63
C LEU A 9 12.78 14.01 -12.44
N LEU A 10 13.96 13.95 -13.06
CA LEU A 10 14.43 12.79 -13.81
C LEU A 10 14.56 11.55 -12.91
N LEU A 11 15.17 11.72 -11.73
CA LEU A 11 15.35 10.63 -10.76
C LEU A 11 13.99 10.13 -10.26
N TRP A 12 13.07 11.02 -9.89
CA TRP A 12 11.72 10.65 -9.47
C TRP A 12 10.97 9.90 -10.57
N ASN A 13 11.05 10.38 -11.82
CA ASN A 13 10.36 9.75 -12.94
C ASN A 13 10.95 8.36 -13.24
N GLN A 14 12.27 8.19 -13.14
CA GLN A 14 12.94 6.89 -13.27
C GLN A 14 12.53 5.92 -12.15
N THR A 15 12.53 6.36 -10.89
CA THR A 15 12.06 5.55 -9.77
C THR A 15 10.59 5.18 -9.97
N ARG A 16 9.71 6.13 -10.30
CA ARG A 16 8.29 5.88 -10.56
C ARG A 16 8.08 4.85 -11.67
N GLN A 17 8.83 4.93 -12.77
CA GLN A 17 8.76 3.95 -13.86
C GLN A 17 9.20 2.55 -13.41
N GLN A 18 10.14 2.43 -12.47
CA GLN A 18 10.50 1.14 -11.86
C GLN A 18 9.41 0.59 -10.92
N TRP A 19 8.64 1.46 -10.24
CA TRP A 19 7.48 1.06 -9.44
C TRP A 19 6.29 0.62 -10.29
N ILE A 20 6.08 1.28 -11.43
CA ILE A 20 5.00 0.98 -12.38
C ILE A 20 5.39 -0.19 -13.30
N GLY A 21 6.67 -0.31 -13.62
CA GLY A 21 7.23 -1.28 -14.54
C GLY A 21 7.29 -2.70 -13.97
N ASN A 22 6.72 -3.63 -14.74
CA ASN A 22 6.88 -5.08 -14.62
C ASN A 22 6.01 -5.84 -13.61
N LYS A 23 4.90 -5.27 -13.14
CA LYS A 23 3.78 -6.11 -12.70
C LYS A 23 2.90 -6.36 -13.93
N LYS A 24 3.15 -7.47 -14.65
CA LYS A 24 2.04 -8.13 -15.35
C LYS A 24 0.90 -8.16 -14.32
N PRO A 25 -0.33 -7.74 -14.63
CA PRO A 25 -1.43 -7.92 -13.70
C PRO A 25 -1.40 -9.40 -13.35
N GLN A 26 -0.95 -9.71 -12.14
CA GLN A 26 -0.76 -11.07 -11.70
C GLN A 26 -2.18 -11.59 -11.64
N LYS A 27 -2.60 -12.27 -12.72
CA LYS A 27 -3.97 -12.71 -13.00
C LYS A 27 -4.58 -13.01 -11.65
N ARG A 28 -5.51 -12.15 -11.17
CA ARG A 28 -6.14 -12.20 -9.84
C ARG A 28 -6.06 -13.62 -9.31
N THR A 29 -4.96 -13.94 -8.61
CA THR A 29 -4.65 -15.35 -8.37
C THR A 29 -5.51 -15.68 -7.18
N GLN A 30 -6.69 -16.22 -7.51
CA GLN A 30 -7.56 -17.09 -6.75
C GLN A 30 -7.84 -16.60 -5.33
N LEU A 31 -9.11 -16.28 -5.05
CA LEU A 31 -9.74 -16.18 -3.72
C LEU A 31 -8.83 -16.71 -2.60
N ARG A 32 -7.88 -15.87 -2.18
CA ARG A 32 -6.90 -16.20 -1.17
C ARG A 32 -7.54 -15.72 0.10
N GLU A 33 -7.52 -16.54 1.15
CA GLU A 33 -8.00 -16.10 2.45
C GLU A 33 -7.36 -14.75 2.80
N PRO A 34 -8.18 -13.78 3.28
CA PRO A 34 -7.68 -12.47 3.65
C PRO A 34 -6.53 -12.64 4.65
N THR A 35 -5.46 -11.90 4.40
CA THR A 35 -4.25 -11.89 5.23
C THR A 35 -4.47 -11.05 6.50
N ILE A 36 -5.28 -10.01 6.38
CA ILE A 36 -5.79 -9.19 7.47
C ILE A 36 -7.04 -9.87 8.04
N SER A 37 -7.04 -10.07 9.35
CA SER A 37 -8.24 -10.53 10.06
C SER A 37 -9.31 -9.44 10.02
N TRP A 38 -10.56 -9.83 9.81
CA TRP A 38 -11.71 -8.92 9.93
C TRP A 38 -11.80 -8.25 11.31
N ASN A 39 -11.29 -8.91 12.35
CA ASN A 39 -11.28 -8.39 13.71
C ASN A 39 -9.95 -7.71 14.08
N ALA A 40 -9.12 -7.36 13.08
CA ALA A 40 -7.88 -6.65 13.33
C ALA A 40 -8.17 -5.18 13.65
N THR A 41 -7.37 -4.60 14.54
CA THR A 41 -7.36 -3.15 14.82
C THR A 41 -6.14 -2.50 14.20
N TYR A 42 -6.18 -1.18 14.00
CA TYR A 42 -5.04 -0.40 13.53
C TYR A 42 -3.79 -0.67 14.37
N GLU A 43 -3.92 -0.58 15.69
CA GLU A 43 -2.83 -0.83 16.64
C GLU A 43 -2.28 -2.26 16.52
N SER A 44 -3.15 -3.26 16.31
CA SER A 44 -2.71 -4.66 16.17
C SER A 44 -1.93 -4.92 14.88
N LEU A 45 -2.19 -4.17 13.80
CA LEU A 45 -1.56 -4.40 12.48
C LEU A 45 -0.39 -3.45 12.21
N LEU A 46 -0.53 -2.19 12.62
CA LEU A 46 0.38 -1.08 12.28
C LEU A 46 1.01 -0.42 13.52
N GLY A 47 0.62 -0.82 14.73
CA GLY A 47 1.27 -0.36 15.97
C GLY A 47 2.73 -0.82 16.12
N THR A 48 3.21 -1.72 15.26
CA THR A 48 4.63 -2.09 15.18
C THR A 48 5.12 -2.06 13.73
N ASN A 49 6.36 -1.61 13.52
CA ASN A 49 7.02 -1.61 12.19
C ASN A 49 7.54 -3.00 11.76
N LYS A 50 6.98 -4.09 12.32
CA LYS A 50 7.40 -5.44 11.97
C LYS A 50 6.82 -5.82 10.59
N PRO A 51 7.59 -6.50 9.72
CA PRO A 51 7.06 -6.99 8.47
C PRO A 51 5.90 -7.98 8.68
N PHE A 52 4.87 -7.90 7.82
CA PHE A 52 3.80 -8.89 7.82
C PHE A 52 4.33 -10.30 7.51
N ALA A 53 3.81 -11.30 8.22
CA ALA A 53 4.19 -12.71 8.02
C ALA A 53 3.89 -13.21 6.58
N ARG A 54 2.88 -12.62 5.92
CA ARG A 54 2.53 -12.85 4.53
C ARG A 54 2.33 -11.51 3.83
N ARG A 55 2.71 -11.44 2.55
CA ARG A 55 2.51 -10.24 1.72
C ARG A 55 1.03 -9.90 1.67
N VAL A 56 0.67 -8.73 2.20
CA VAL A 56 -0.68 -8.18 2.13
C VAL A 56 -0.88 -7.53 0.75
N PRO A 57 -1.89 -7.92 -0.03
CA PRO A 57 -2.29 -7.21 -1.23
C PRO A 57 -2.65 -5.76 -0.92
N LEU A 58 -2.19 -4.82 -1.74
CA LEU A 58 -2.52 -3.40 -1.54
C LEU A 58 -4.03 -3.11 -1.45
N PRO A 59 -4.91 -3.71 -2.29
CA PRO A 59 -6.34 -3.47 -2.16
C PRO A 59 -6.88 -3.85 -0.77
N GLU A 60 -6.42 -4.97 -0.21
CA GLU A 60 -6.84 -5.46 1.11
C GLU A 60 -6.44 -4.50 2.24
N MET A 61 -5.25 -3.89 2.14
CA MET A 61 -4.80 -2.88 3.10
C MET A 61 -5.62 -1.59 2.97
N VAL A 62 -5.99 -1.19 1.76
CA VAL A 62 -6.82 0.00 1.53
C VAL A 62 -8.22 -0.21 2.07
N ASP A 63 -8.85 -1.36 1.79
CA ASP A 63 -10.18 -1.71 2.29
C ASP A 63 -10.20 -1.68 3.83
N PHE A 64 -9.21 -2.31 4.48
CA PHE A 64 -9.07 -2.27 5.94
C PHE A 64 -8.93 -0.85 6.51
N LEU A 65 -8.13 0.02 5.88
CA LEU A 65 -7.92 1.39 6.38
C LEU A 65 -9.19 2.23 6.26
N VAL A 66 -9.96 2.05 5.19
CA VAL A 66 -11.26 2.72 5.03
C VAL A 66 -12.21 2.30 6.15
N ASP A 67 -12.31 0.99 6.44
CA ASP A 67 -13.16 0.48 7.52
C ASP A 67 -12.78 1.06 8.90
N VAL A 68 -11.48 1.16 9.19
CA VAL A 68 -10.98 1.76 10.45
C VAL A 68 -11.33 3.25 10.52
N TRP A 69 -11.09 4.00 9.45
CA TRP A 69 -11.35 5.44 9.44
C TRP A 69 -12.84 5.77 9.56
N GLU A 70 -13.72 4.97 8.94
CA GLU A 70 -15.18 5.09 9.12
C GLU A 70 -15.59 4.80 10.57
N GLN A 71 -15.01 3.79 11.20
CA GLN A 71 -15.29 3.45 12.61
C GLN A 71 -14.83 4.52 13.60
N GLU A 72 -13.71 5.19 13.31
CA GLU A 72 -13.17 6.27 14.15
C GLU A 72 -13.83 7.64 13.90
N GLY A 73 -14.71 7.76 12.90
CA GLY A 73 -15.38 9.02 12.56
C GLY A 73 -14.43 10.06 11.93
N LEU A 74 -13.33 9.62 11.31
CA LEU A 74 -12.37 10.52 10.64
C LEU A 74 -12.90 11.11 9.32
N TYR A 75 -14.08 10.69 8.90
CA TYR A 75 -14.76 11.14 7.68
C TYR A 75 -15.88 12.18 7.94
N ASP A 76 -16.15 12.56 9.19
CA ASP A 76 -17.14 13.60 9.56
C ASP A 76 -16.56 15.04 9.59
#